data_AF-A0A847BW81-F1
#
_entry.id   AF-A0A847BW81-F1
#
_cell.length_a   1.000
_cell.length_b   1.000
_cell.length_c   1.000
_cell.angle_alpha   90.00
_cell.angle_beta   90.00
_cell.angle_gamma   90.00
#
_symmetry.space_group_name_H-M   'P 1'
#
loop_
_entity.id
_entity.type
_entity.pdbx_description
1 polymer ?
#
loop_
_entity_poly.entity_id
_entity_poly.type
_entity_poly.pdbx_seq_one_letter_code
_entity_poly.pdbx_strand_id
1 'polypeptide(L)'
;MVRPSHKELCAKLLAALEAVHGNRILVVEPGVIAVDALELGYSIRHELQVVLLELLNNTGPDHYAGWRPPEQSYEKRIRNLDLWAFSAHCPRFEVPVYYKFSLKNGYFYLVSLHVCRSGAKQGS
;
A
#
# COMPACT_ATOMS: atom_id res chain seq x y z
N MET A 1 -17.93 1.26 16.58
CA MET A 1 -16.63 1.52 15.90
C MET A 1 -16.89 1.60 14.41
N VAL A 2 -16.49 2.69 13.75
CA VAL A 2 -16.87 2.97 12.36
C VAL A 2 -15.88 2.26 11.41
N ARG A 3 -16.39 1.28 10.67
CA ARG A 3 -15.67 0.67 9.54
C ARG A 3 -15.60 1.72 8.42
N PRO A 4 -14.45 1.93 7.77
CA PRO A 4 -14.41 2.74 6.55
C PRO A 4 -15.40 2.17 5.54
N SER A 5 -16.26 3.04 4.99
CA SER A 5 -17.25 2.59 4.02
C SER A 5 -16.59 2.14 2.72
N HIS A 6 -17.23 1.27 1.94
CA HIS A 6 -16.72 0.94 0.60
C HIS A 6 -16.54 2.20 -0.25
N LYS A 7 -17.44 3.18 -0.12
CA LYS A 7 -17.34 4.48 -0.79
C LYS A 7 -16.06 5.22 -0.41
N GLU A 8 -15.70 5.23 0.88
CA GLU A 8 -14.49 5.86 1.37
C GLU A 8 -13.24 5.13 0.87
N LEU A 9 -13.20 3.81 0.97
CA LEU A 9 -12.09 3.00 0.47
C LEU A 9 -11.88 3.21 -1.03
N CYS A 10 -12.96 3.19 -1.84
CA CYS A 10 -12.88 3.49 -3.26
C CYS A 10 -12.34 4.91 -3.51
N ALA A 11 -12.80 5.91 -2.77
CA ALA A 11 -12.30 7.28 -2.91
C ALA A 11 -10.80 7.39 -2.57
N LYS A 12 -10.32 6.67 -1.55
CA LYS A 12 -8.89 6.63 -1.21
C LYS A 12 -8.06 5.91 -2.26
N LEU A 13 -8.56 4.81 -2.82
CA LEU A 13 -7.90 4.09 -3.91
C LEU A 13 -7.80 4.94 -5.18
N LEU A 14 -8.86 5.67 -5.54
CA LEU A 14 -8.84 6.60 -6.68
C LEU A 14 -7.83 7.73 -6.47
N ALA A 15 -7.85 8.36 -5.29
CA ALA A 15 -6.89 9.42 -4.97
C ALA A 15 -5.43 8.91 -4.94
N ALA A 16 -5.21 7.68 -4.50
CA ALA A 16 -3.91 7.02 -4.58
C ALA A 16 -3.48 6.79 -6.04
N LEU A 17 -4.39 6.30 -6.89
CA LEU A 17 -4.13 6.06 -8.30
C LEU A 17 -3.75 7.36 -9.03
N GLU A 18 -4.48 8.46 -8.77
CA GLU A 18 -4.16 9.78 -9.32
C GLU A 18 -2.78 10.29 -8.88
N ALA A 19 -2.42 10.09 -7.61
CA ALA A 19 -1.11 10.49 -7.09
C ALA A 19 0.03 9.67 -7.71
N VAL A 20 -0.15 8.35 -7.84
CA VAL A 20 0.85 7.46 -8.45
C VAL A 20 0.99 7.73 -9.95
N HIS A 21 -0.10 7.96 -10.68
CA HIS A 21 -0.03 8.37 -12.09
C HIS A 21 0.76 9.66 -12.28
N GLY A 22 0.56 10.64 -11.40
CA GLY A 22 1.33 11.90 -11.39
C GLY A 22 2.78 11.76 -10.89
N ASN A 23 3.26 10.55 -10.61
CA ASN A 23 4.55 10.25 -10.00
C ASN A 23 4.79 11.02 -8.68
N ARG A 24 3.73 11.31 -7.92
CA ARG A 24 3.78 12.03 -6.64
C ARG A 24 3.93 11.05 -5.48
N ILE A 25 4.98 10.24 -5.53
CA ILE A 25 5.25 9.16 -4.58
C ILE A 25 6.37 9.58 -3.63
N LEU A 26 6.14 9.43 -2.33
CA LEU A 26 7.12 9.67 -1.28
C LEU A 26 7.26 8.43 -0.42
N VAL A 27 8.48 7.92 -0.28
CA VAL A 27 8.77 6.77 0.57
C VAL A 27 9.08 7.26 1.98
N VAL A 28 8.34 6.77 2.98
CA VAL A 28 8.51 7.20 4.38
C VAL A 28 9.79 6.62 4.98
N GLU A 29 10.03 5.32 4.78
CA GLU A 29 11.24 4.63 5.24
C GLU A 29 11.97 3.95 4.07
N PRO A 30 12.85 4.67 3.35
CA PRO A 30 13.49 4.15 2.14
C PRO A 30 14.31 2.87 2.36
N GLY A 31 14.93 2.73 3.53
CA GLY A 31 15.74 1.55 3.86
C GLY A 31 14.90 0.27 3.96
N VAL A 32 13.75 0.35 4.64
CA VAL A 32 12.82 -0.79 4.79
C VAL A 32 12.21 -1.16 3.44
N ILE A 33 11.70 -0.17 2.69
CA ILE A 33 11.10 -0.43 1.38
C ILE A 33 12.12 -0.99 0.38
N ALA A 34 13.39 -0.59 0.46
CA ALA A 34 14.43 -1.15 -0.40
C ALA A 34 14.65 -2.65 -0.14
N VAL A 35 14.63 -3.09 1.13
CA VAL A 35 14.72 -4.51 1.49
C VAL A 35 13.48 -5.26 0.99
N ASP A 36 12.29 -4.71 1.24
CA ASP A 36 11.04 -5.34 0.79
C ASP A 36 10.96 -5.43 -0.75
N ALA A 37 11.48 -4.42 -1.45
CA ALA A 37 11.55 -4.41 -2.91
C ALA A 37 12.45 -5.52 -3.48
N LEU A 38 13.58 -5.78 -2.82
CA LEU A 38 14.46 -6.89 -3.15
C LEU A 38 13.76 -8.24 -2.93
N GLU A 39 13.01 -8.39 -1.83
CA GLU A 39 12.23 -9.60 -1.54
C GLU A 39 11.13 -9.85 -2.59
N LEU A 40 10.47 -8.78 -3.05
CA LEU A 40 9.46 -8.84 -4.12
C LEU A 40 10.07 -8.93 -5.53
N GLY A 41 11.39 -8.77 -5.67
CA GLY A 41 12.08 -8.88 -6.95
C GLY A 41 11.83 -7.73 -7.93
N TYR A 42 11.65 -6.49 -7.46
CA TYR A 42 11.53 -5.31 -8.32
C TYR A 42 12.52 -4.21 -7.94
N SER A 43 12.86 -3.35 -8.91
CA SER A 43 13.71 -2.19 -8.68
C SER A 43 12.92 -1.00 -8.14
N ILE A 44 13.12 -0.65 -6.87
CA ILE A 44 12.50 0.54 -6.26
C ILE A 44 12.79 1.85 -7.04
N ARG A 45 13.94 1.95 -7.73
CA ARG A 45 14.33 3.15 -8.48
C ARG A 45 13.64 3.28 -9.84
N HIS A 46 13.37 2.16 -10.50
CA HIS A 46 12.92 2.14 -11.89
C HIS A 46 11.47 1.67 -12.05
N GLU A 47 10.97 0.87 -11.10
CA GLU A 47 9.72 0.11 -11.26
C GLU A 47 8.68 0.44 -10.20
N LEU A 48 9.03 1.18 -9.13
CA LEU A 48 8.13 1.47 -8.02
C LEU A 48 6.79 2.06 -8.48
N GLN A 49 6.81 3.01 -9.41
CA GLN A 49 5.58 3.61 -9.94
C GLN A 49 4.71 2.56 -10.64
N VAL A 50 5.31 1.75 -11.52
CA VAL A 50 4.59 0.71 -12.28
C VAL A 50 4.01 -0.34 -11.35
N VAL A 51 4.79 -0.81 -10.38
CA VAL A 51 4.36 -1.76 -9.34
C VAL A 51 3.17 -1.22 -8.56
N LEU A 52 3.22 0.05 -8.13
CA LEU A 52 2.11 0.68 -7.41
C LEU A 52 0.86 0.84 -8.27
N LEU A 53 0.99 1.18 -9.56
CA LEU A 53 -0.13 1.26 -10.49
C LEU A 53 -0.79 -0.10 -10.69
N GLU A 54 0.00 -1.15 -10.91
CA GLU A 54 -0.50 -2.51 -11.06
C GLU A 54 -1.20 -2.99 -9.80
N LEU A 55 -0.64 -2.73 -8.61
CA LEU A 55 -1.28 -3.08 -7.34
C LEU A 55 -2.61 -2.34 -7.14
N LEU A 56 -2.63 -1.02 -7.34
CA LEU A 56 -3.83 -0.20 -7.15
C LEU A 56 -4.94 -0.59 -8.13
N ASN A 57 -4.61 -0.90 -9.39
CA ASN A 57 -5.57 -1.35 -10.39
C ASN A 57 -6.17 -2.73 -10.07
N ASN A 58 -5.44 -3.58 -9.32
CA ASN A 58 -5.94 -4.87 -8.86
C ASN A 58 -6.55 -4.81 -7.44
N THR A 59 -6.65 -3.63 -6.83
CA THR A 59 -7.16 -3.47 -5.47
C THR A 59 -8.54 -2.82 -5.46
N GLY A 60 -9.54 -3.58 -5.01
CA GLY A 60 -10.85 -3.09 -4.57
C GLY A 60 -11.00 -2.93 -3.04
N PRO A 61 -12.14 -2.40 -2.57
CA PRO A 61 -12.42 -2.17 -1.14
C PRO A 61 -12.40 -3.43 -0.28
N ASP A 62 -12.68 -4.60 -0.87
CA ASP A 62 -12.68 -5.90 -0.16
C ASP A 62 -11.28 -6.38 0.24
N HIS A 63 -10.23 -5.78 -0.33
CA HIS A 63 -8.83 -6.05 0.00
C HIS A 63 -8.32 -5.24 1.20
N TYR A 64 -9.17 -4.41 1.81
CA TYR A 64 -8.77 -3.60 2.95
C TYR A 64 -8.37 -4.49 4.14
N ALA A 65 -7.10 -4.37 4.52
CA ALA A 65 -6.47 -5.16 5.57
C ALA A 65 -6.08 -4.30 6.80
N GLY A 66 -6.52 -3.04 6.85
CA GLY A 66 -6.25 -2.12 7.95
C GLY A 66 -7.16 -2.29 9.16
N TRP A 67 -6.83 -1.55 10.22
CA TRP A 67 -7.59 -1.51 11.48
C TRP A 67 -8.95 -0.83 11.32
N ARG A 68 -9.81 -1.00 12.35
CA ARG A 68 -11.14 -0.39 12.46
C ARG A 68 -11.28 0.32 13.81
N PRO A 69 -11.06 1.65 13.90
CA PRO A 69 -10.80 2.62 12.82
C PRO A 69 -9.39 2.50 12.21
N PRO A 70 -9.12 3.16 11.07
CA PRO A 70 -7.77 3.25 10.51
C PRO A 70 -6.76 3.70 11.56
N GLU A 71 -5.58 3.10 11.52
CA GLU A 71 -4.48 3.48 12.41
C GLU A 71 -3.94 4.86 11.99
N GLN A 72 -3.63 5.71 12.96
CA GLN A 72 -2.96 6.97 12.68
C GLN A 72 -1.46 6.78 12.71
N SER A 73 -0.75 7.39 11.77
CA SER A 73 0.70 7.29 11.77
C SER A 73 1.33 8.11 12.90
N TYR A 74 2.33 7.52 13.56
CA TYR A 74 3.22 8.21 14.50
C TYR A 74 4.45 8.83 13.81
N GLU A 75 4.69 8.47 12.55
CA GLU A 75 5.86 8.92 11.79
C GLU A 75 5.82 10.43 11.55
N LYS A 76 6.94 11.13 11.80
CA LYS A 76 6.99 12.61 11.79
C LYS A 76 6.47 13.22 10.49
N ARG A 77 6.70 12.58 9.34
CA ARG A 77 6.32 13.08 8.00
C ARG A 77 4.81 12.97 7.72
N ILE A 78 4.16 11.96 8.31
CA ILE A 78 2.75 11.63 8.08
C ILE A 78 1.96 11.56 9.39
N ARG A 79 2.44 12.25 10.43
CA ARG A 79 1.89 12.18 11.78
C ARG A 79 0.41 12.54 11.77
N ASN A 80 -0.39 11.73 12.48
CA ASN A 80 -1.84 11.85 12.60
C ASN A 80 -2.61 11.69 11.26
N LEU A 81 -1.97 11.21 10.19
CA LEU A 81 -2.68 10.84 8.98
C LEU A 81 -3.16 9.38 9.08
N ASP A 82 -4.31 9.13 8.47
CA ASP A 82 -4.88 7.79 8.37
C ASP A 82 -4.00 6.89 7.50
N LEU A 83 -3.68 5.72 8.04
CA LEU A 83 -2.97 4.66 7.34
C LEU A 83 -3.97 3.73 6.68
N TRP A 84 -3.88 3.66 5.35
CA TRP A 84 -4.68 2.80 4.52
C TRP A 84 -3.86 1.58 4.14
N ALA A 85 -4.26 0.42 4.65
CA ALA A 85 -3.57 -0.84 4.43
C ALA A 85 -4.44 -1.78 3.59
N PHE A 86 -3.84 -2.39 2.58
CA PHE A 86 -4.48 -3.31 1.65
C PHE A 86 -3.59 -4.53 1.43
N SER A 87 -4.24 -5.66 1.14
CA SER A 87 -3.58 -6.89 0.72
C SER A 87 -4.25 -7.37 -0.56
N ALA A 88 -3.54 -7.28 -1.68
CA ALA A 88 -4.08 -7.63 -2.99
C ALA A 88 -3.11 -8.51 -3.77
N HIS A 89 -3.68 -9.36 -4.62
CA HIS A 89 -2.92 -10.12 -5.60
C HIS A 89 -2.68 -9.25 -6.83
N CYS A 90 -1.46 -9.27 -7.37
CA CYS A 90 -1.10 -8.57 -8.59
C CYS A 90 -0.45 -9.58 -9.53
N PRO A 91 -0.83 -9.67 -10.83
CA PRO A 91 -0.27 -10.65 -11.76
C PRO A 91 1.26 -10.64 -11.89
N ARG A 92 1.90 -9.53 -11.53
CA ARG A 92 3.35 -9.38 -11.50
C ARG A 92 4.03 -10.23 -10.41
N PHE A 93 3.34 -10.50 -9.32
CA PHE A 93 3.87 -11.27 -8.19
C PHE A 93 3.04 -12.54 -7.99
N GLU A 94 3.70 -13.67 -7.74
CA GLU A 94 3.01 -14.95 -7.50
C GLU A 94 2.30 -15.00 -6.14
N VAL A 95 2.58 -14.01 -5.29
CA VAL A 95 2.13 -13.93 -3.90
C VAL A 95 1.30 -12.66 -3.69
N PRO A 96 0.30 -12.69 -2.79
CA PRO A 96 -0.39 -11.47 -2.39
C PRO A 96 0.60 -10.47 -1.78
N VAL A 97 0.43 -9.20 -2.11
CA VAL A 97 1.28 -8.11 -1.66
C VAL A 97 0.51 -7.28 -0.64
N TYR A 98 1.12 -7.09 0.52
CA TYR A 98 0.65 -6.15 1.52
C TYR A 98 1.29 -4.79 1.27
N TYR A 99 0.47 -3.76 1.21
CA TYR A 99 0.97 -2.41 1.12
C TYR A 99 0.15 -1.45 1.96
N LYS A 100 0.85 -0.45 2.50
CA LYS A 100 0.31 0.55 3.41
C LYS A 100 0.71 1.94 2.97
N PHE A 101 -0.24 2.84 2.92
CA PHE A 101 0.00 4.21 2.47
C PHE A 101 -0.83 5.24 3.23
N SER A 102 -0.41 6.49 3.08
CA SER A 102 -1.16 7.66 3.51
C SER A 102 -1.26 8.67 2.36
N LEU A 103 -2.28 9.51 2.38
CA LEU A 103 -2.50 10.56 1.39
C LEU A 103 -2.46 11.93 2.05
N LYS A 104 -1.67 12.86 1.50
CA LYS A 104 -1.66 14.26 1.94
C LYS A 104 -1.23 15.18 0.80
N ASN A 105 -1.95 16.27 0.59
CA ASN A 105 -1.66 17.30 -0.41
C ASN A 105 -1.44 16.73 -1.83
N GLY A 106 -2.19 15.69 -2.20
CA GLY A 106 -2.06 15.02 -3.51
C GLY A 106 -0.85 14.09 -3.66
N TYR A 107 -0.08 13.85 -2.60
CA TYR A 107 1.03 12.91 -2.57
C TYR A 107 0.61 11.57 -1.95
N PHE A 108 1.17 10.50 -2.52
CA PHE A 108 1.11 9.15 -2.01
C PHE A 108 2.34 8.89 -1.14
N TYR A 109 2.12 8.71 0.16
CA TYR A 109 3.18 8.37 1.11
C TYR A 109 3.19 6.86 1.30
N LEU A 110 4.19 6.20 0.72
CA LEU A 110 4.39 4.77 0.88
C LEU A 110 5.01 4.47 2.25
N VAL A 111 4.30 3.70 3.06
CA VAL A 111 4.71 3.33 4.42
C VAL A 111 5.25 1.91 4.47
N SER A 112 4.64 0.98 3.73
CA SER A 112 5.06 -0.43 3.69
C SER A 112 4.67 -1.05 2.35
N LEU A 113 5.49 -1.95 1.81
CA LEU A 113 5.21 -2.69 0.57
C LEU A 113 6.00 -4.00 0.57
N HIS A 114 5.41 -5.08 1.03
CA HIS A 114 6.07 -6.37 1.18
C HIS A 114 5.14 -7.53 0.82
N VAL A 115 5.73 -8.73 0.67
CA VAL A 115 4.98 -9.97 0.50
C VAL A 115 4.04 -10.15 1.69
N CYS A 116 2.75 -10.33 1.43
CA CYS A 116 1.79 -10.66 2.47
C CYS A 116 2.10 -12.07 2.99
N ARG A 117 2.76 -12.14 4.15
CA ARG A 117 3.02 -13.39 4.85
C ARG A 117 1.72 -13.86 5.49
N SER A 118 0.77 -14.33 4.68
CA SER A 118 -0.23 -15.29 5.15
C SER A 118 0.57 -16.47 5.68
N GLY A 119 0.61 -16.63 7.01
CA GLY A 119 1.43 -17.63 7.68
C GLY A 119 1.30 -18.97 6.94
N ALA A 120 2.44 -19.45 6.42
CA ALA A 120 2.53 -20.79 5.86
C ALA A 120 2.13 -21.78 6.95
N LYS A 121 0.87 -22.19 6.97
CA LYS A 121 0.53 -23.58 7.29
C LYS A 121 0.60 -24.34 5.97
N GLN A 122 1.83 -24.59 5.50
CA GLN A 122 2.06 -25.81 4.73
C GLN A 122 2.00 -26.95 5.75
N GLY A 123 0.96 -27.77 5.64
CA GLY A 123 0.72 -28.89 6.53
C GLY A 123 -0.36 -29.76 5.92
N SER A 124 0.02 -30.61 4.97
CA SER A 124 -0.50 -31.95 4.71
C SER A 124 0.48 -32.68 3.81
#